data_AF-A0A2E2XLE6-F1
#
_entry.id   AF-A0A2E2XLE6-F1
#
_cell.length_a   1.000
_cell.length_b   1.000
_cell.length_c   1.000
_cell.angle_alpha   90.00
_cell.angle_beta   90.00
_cell.angle_gamma   90.00
#
_symmetry.space_group_name_H-M   'P 1'
#
loop_
_entity.id
_entity.type
_entity.pdbx_description
1 polymer ?
#
loop_
_entity_poly.entity_id
_entity_poly.type
_entity_poly.pdbx_seq_one_letter_code
_entity_poly.pdbx_strand_id
1 'polypeptide(L)'
;MTKRRSETGFTLLEFIVVVTMIGVLAASSLSYYADIVRDTRISGVQFLSSRFAAAVAGVHVKWIVDGQPKSVELDGFQLQLNDSGWPIAETSRRAGGKNVCRQLWDSLLQNPSQLPDVIPADSKGVQYWAPKPSNDICRYNLITRDSREFYFEYFMRNGQVRSVTDYLE
;
A
#
# COMPACT_ATOMS: atom_id res chain seq x y z
N MET A 1 9.81 -60.07 -32.71
CA MET A 1 8.52 -60.10 -31.98
C MET A 1 8.62 -59.17 -30.77
N THR A 2 8.05 -57.97 -30.85
CA THR A 2 8.05 -56.98 -29.76
C THR A 2 6.76 -57.12 -28.94
N LYS A 3 6.91 -57.58 -27.70
CA LYS A 3 5.80 -57.80 -26.76
C LYS A 3 5.23 -56.45 -26.32
N ARG A 4 4.03 -56.08 -26.79
CA ARG A 4 3.32 -54.90 -26.26
C ARG A 4 2.94 -55.18 -24.80
N ARG A 5 3.43 -54.34 -23.90
CA ARG A 5 3.03 -54.30 -22.49
C ARG A 5 1.58 -53.79 -22.46
N SER A 6 0.65 -54.53 -21.85
CA SER A 6 -0.68 -54.00 -21.58
C SER A 6 -0.56 -53.01 -20.44
N GLU A 7 -0.77 -51.73 -20.73
CA GLU A 7 -0.99 -50.70 -19.73
C GLU A 7 -2.25 -51.10 -18.95
N THR A 8 -2.09 -51.55 -17.71
CA THR A 8 -3.19 -51.74 -16.77
C THR A 8 -3.81 -50.36 -16.52
N GLY A 9 -4.98 -50.12 -17.10
CA GLY A 9 -5.72 -48.87 -16.92
C GLY A 9 -6.03 -48.61 -15.45
N PHE A 10 -5.97 -47.34 -15.07
CA PHE A 10 -6.32 -46.82 -13.74
C PHE A 10 -7.67 -47.40 -13.27
N THR A 11 -7.75 -47.82 -12.00
CA THR A 11 -9.03 -48.31 -11.47
C THR A 11 -9.98 -47.13 -11.22
N LEU A 12 -11.28 -47.32 -11.47
CA LEU A 12 -12.29 -46.26 -11.26
C LEU A 12 -12.32 -45.77 -9.81
N LEU A 13 -12.06 -46.66 -8.85
CA LEU A 13 -12.01 -46.34 -7.43
C LEU A 13 -10.82 -45.44 -7.08
N GLU A 14 -9.65 -45.70 -7.67
CA GLU A 14 -8.45 -44.88 -7.46
C GLU A 14 -8.67 -43.44 -7.91
N PHE A 15 -9.31 -43.26 -9.07
CA PHE A 15 -9.65 -41.93 -9.56
C PHE A 15 -10.64 -41.19 -8.63
N ILE A 16 -11.67 -41.88 -8.12
CA ILE A 16 -12.64 -41.26 -7.21
C ILE A 16 -11.97 -40.83 -5.90
N VAL A 17 -11.13 -41.67 -5.30
CA VAL A 17 -10.42 -41.33 -4.05
C VAL A 17 -9.49 -40.13 -4.27
N VAL A 18 -8.78 -40.07 -5.40
CA VAL A 18 -7.88 -38.94 -5.71
C VAL A 18 -8.66 -37.63 -5.90
N VAL A 19 -9.74 -37.64 -6.70
CA VAL A 19 -10.52 -36.42 -6.96
C VAL A 19 -11.23 -35.93 -5.70
N THR A 20 -11.77 -36.84 -4.88
CA THR A 20 -12.38 -36.47 -3.59
C THR A 20 -11.36 -35.91 -2.61
N MET A 21 -10.16 -36.49 -2.53
CA MET A 21 -9.07 -35.98 -1.69
C MET A 21 -8.63 -34.58 -2.15
N ILE A 22 -8.40 -34.38 -3.46
CA ILE A 22 -8.05 -33.06 -4.01
C ILE A 22 -9.18 -32.06 -3.76
N GLY A 23 -10.44 -32.46 -3.87
CA GLY A 23 -11.59 -31.59 -3.61
C GLY A 23 -11.61 -31.04 -2.17
N VAL A 24 -11.37 -31.90 -1.18
CA VAL A 24 -11.31 -31.48 0.24
C VAL A 24 -10.11 -30.56 0.49
N LEU A 25 -8.95 -30.91 -0.06
CA LEU A 25 -7.74 -30.08 0.07
C LEU A 25 -7.89 -28.71 -0.62
N ALA A 26 -8.54 -28.66 -1.79
CA ALA A 26 -8.78 -27.42 -2.51
C ALA A 26 -9.74 -26.50 -1.74
N ALA A 27 -10.80 -27.06 -1.14
CA ALA A 27 -11.77 -26.30 -0.37
C ALA A 27 -11.12 -25.63 0.87
N SER A 28 -10.27 -26.36 1.61
CA SER A 28 -9.57 -25.80 2.77
C SER A 28 -8.44 -24.83 2.38
N SER A 29 -7.74 -25.09 1.28
CA SER A 29 -6.68 -24.19 0.80
C SER A 29 -7.24 -22.84 0.35
N LEU A 30 -8.45 -22.79 -0.20
CA LEU A 30 -9.03 -21.55 -0.70
C LEU A 30 -9.36 -20.57 0.43
N SER A 31 -9.96 -21.04 1.52
CA SER A 31 -10.28 -20.20 2.67
C SER A 31 -9.02 -19.64 3.33
N TYR A 32 -8.02 -20.50 3.56
CA TYR A 32 -6.74 -20.09 4.14
C TYR A 32 -6.01 -19.06 3.26
N TYR A 33 -6.00 -19.25 1.93
CA TYR A 33 -5.38 -18.30 1.01
C TYR A 33 -6.03 -16.91 1.07
N ALA A 34 -7.37 -16.84 1.19
CA ALA A 34 -8.08 -15.57 1.28
C ALA A 34 -7.70 -14.76 2.53
N ASP A 35 -7.47 -15.45 3.65
CA ASP A 35 -7.05 -14.80 4.91
C ASP A 35 -5.59 -14.32 4.84
N ILE A 36 -4.66 -15.12 4.30
CA ILE A 36 -3.27 -14.68 4.10
C ILE A 36 -3.19 -13.43 3.21
N VAL A 37 -3.96 -13.40 2.11
CA VAL A 37 -3.98 -12.24 1.22
C VAL A 37 -4.46 -10.99 1.95
N ARG A 38 -5.43 -11.13 2.86
CA ARG A 38 -5.93 -10.03 3.69
C ARG A 38 -4.86 -9.53 4.65
N ASP A 39 -4.22 -10.43 5.38
CA ASP A 39 -3.15 -10.07 6.32
C ASP A 39 -1.98 -9.41 5.61
N THR A 40 -1.62 -9.90 4.43
CA THR A 40 -0.58 -9.30 3.59
C THR A 40 -0.91 -7.86 3.20
N ARG A 41 -2.17 -7.54 2.92
CA ARG A 41 -2.61 -6.16 2.61
C ARG A 41 -2.52 -5.26 3.85
N ILE A 42 -2.96 -5.76 5.00
CA ILE A 42 -2.89 -5.05 6.29
C ILE A 42 -1.43 -4.72 6.61
N SER A 43 -0.55 -5.73 6.60
CA SER A 43 0.88 -5.54 6.86
C SER A 43 1.54 -4.64 5.82
N GLY A 44 1.14 -4.72 4.55
CA GLY A 44 1.64 -3.84 3.49
C GLY A 44 1.32 -2.36 3.73
N VAL A 45 0.08 -2.04 4.13
CA VAL A 45 -0.33 -0.67 4.48
C VAL A 45 0.36 -0.19 5.74
N GLN A 46 0.47 -1.03 6.77
CA GLN A 46 1.19 -0.71 8.01
C GLN A 46 2.68 -0.44 7.76
N PHE A 47 3.33 -1.28 6.96
CA PHE A 47 4.73 -1.10 6.57
C PHE A 47 4.93 0.21 5.82
N LEU A 48 4.06 0.51 4.85
CA LEU A 48 4.17 1.75 4.09
C LEU A 48 3.91 2.99 4.97
N SER A 49 2.91 2.92 5.85
CA SER A 49 2.63 3.99 6.82
C SER A 49 3.82 4.23 7.75
N SER A 50 4.52 3.18 8.16
CA SER A 50 5.71 3.26 9.01
C SER A 50 6.89 3.88 8.26
N ARG A 51 7.08 3.53 6.98
CA ARG A 51 8.08 4.19 6.11
C ARG A 51 7.77 5.67 5.92
N PHE A 52 6.50 6.02 5.72
CA PHE A 52 6.06 7.40 5.59
C PHE A 52 6.29 8.17 6.90
N ALA A 53 5.96 7.58 8.05
CA ALA A 53 6.20 8.17 9.37
C ALA A 53 7.70 8.42 9.61
N ALA A 54 8.56 7.47 9.24
CA ALA A 54 10.00 7.63 9.33
C ALA A 54 10.51 8.77 8.45
N ALA A 55 9.99 8.91 7.23
CA ALA A 55 10.34 10.02 6.34
C ALA A 55 9.91 11.38 6.90
N VAL A 56 8.67 11.48 7.39
CA VAL A 56 8.15 12.70 8.05
C VAL A 56 8.99 13.07 9.27
N ALA A 57 9.33 12.09 10.11
CA ALA A 57 10.20 12.31 11.26
C ALA A 57 11.60 12.77 10.84
N GLY A 58 12.15 12.22 9.76
CA GLY A 58 13.42 12.65 9.18
C GLY A 58 13.39 14.13 8.73
N VAL A 59 12.30 14.57 8.11
CA VAL A 59 12.11 15.98 7.73
C VAL A 59 12.00 16.87 8.98
N HIS A 60 11.28 16.43 10.00
CA HIS A 60 11.17 17.16 11.25
C HIS A 60 12.53 17.33 11.95
N VAL A 61 13.35 16.28 11.98
CA VAL A 61 14.73 16.35 12.50
C VAL A 61 15.54 17.36 11.70
N LYS A 62 15.46 17.34 10.36
CA LYS A 62 16.15 18.31 9.51
C LYS A 62 15.68 19.74 9.77
N TRP A 63 14.38 19.95 9.97
CA TRP A 63 13.82 21.25 10.34
C TRP A 63 14.38 21.78 11.66
N ILE A 64 14.54 20.93 12.68
CA ILE A 64 15.18 21.31 13.95
C ILE A 64 16.64 21.71 13.71
N VAL A 65 17.38 20.89 12.96
CA VAL A 65 18.81 21.11 12.68
C VAL A 65 19.06 22.39 11.88
N ASP A 66 18.18 22.70 10.93
CA ASP A 66 18.28 23.87 10.06
C ASP A 66 17.77 25.17 10.73
N GLY A 67 17.37 25.12 12.02
CA GLY A 67 16.94 26.30 12.77
C GLY A 67 15.48 26.72 12.51
N GLN A 68 14.60 25.73 12.29
CA GLN A 68 13.16 25.91 12.12
C GLN A 68 12.73 26.76 10.91
N PRO A 69 13.27 26.52 9.71
CA PRO A 69 12.90 27.28 8.52
C PRO A 69 11.45 26.97 8.08
N LYS A 70 10.87 27.85 7.26
CA LYS A 70 9.55 27.59 6.63
C LYS A 70 9.59 26.49 5.56
N SER A 71 10.77 26.21 5.03
CA SER A 71 10.98 25.19 4.01
C SER A 71 12.27 24.43 4.24
N VAL A 72 12.26 23.14 3.96
CA VAL A 72 13.41 22.24 4.06
C VAL A 72 13.60 21.53 2.72
N GLU A 73 14.84 21.43 2.27
CA GLU A 73 15.19 20.62 1.11
C GLU A 73 15.38 19.16 1.51
N LEU A 74 14.70 18.22 0.83
CA LEU A 74 14.89 16.79 1.00
C LEU A 74 15.03 16.14 -0.37
N ASP A 75 16.17 15.51 -0.66
CA ASP A 75 16.44 14.84 -1.95
C ASP A 75 16.13 15.73 -3.18
N GLY A 76 16.34 17.04 -3.00
CA GLY A 76 16.08 18.07 -4.00
C GLY A 76 14.61 18.47 -4.19
N PHE A 77 13.69 17.88 -3.42
CA PHE A 77 12.35 18.42 -3.20
C PHE A 77 12.39 19.57 -2.19
N GLN A 78 11.54 20.58 -2.36
CA GLN A 78 11.43 21.71 -1.45
C GLN A 78 10.12 21.57 -0.66
N LEU A 79 10.22 21.07 0.56
CA LEU A 79 9.09 20.80 1.43
C LEU A 79 8.77 22.04 2.25
N GLN A 80 7.55 22.56 2.13
CA GLN A 80 7.02 23.55 3.06
C GLN A 80 6.56 22.87 4.34
N LEU A 81 6.85 23.48 5.48
CA LEU A 81 6.47 22.97 6.79
C LEU A 81 5.50 23.93 7.47
N ASN A 82 4.67 23.38 8.36
CA ASN A 82 3.88 24.17 9.29
C ASN A 82 4.75 24.74 10.45
N ASP A 83 4.13 25.53 11.33
CA ASP A 83 4.81 26.14 12.48
C ASP A 83 5.38 25.11 13.48
N SER A 84 4.93 23.85 13.41
CA SER A 84 5.41 22.74 14.23
C SER A 84 6.47 21.88 13.52
N GLY A 85 6.93 22.28 12.33
CA GLY A 85 7.96 21.57 11.58
C GLY A 85 7.51 20.30 10.89
N TRP A 86 6.23 20.23 10.46
CA TRP A 86 5.67 19.09 9.73
C TRP A 86 5.39 19.44 8.27
N PRO A 87 5.75 18.56 7.31
CA PRO A 87 5.49 18.77 5.89
C PRO A 87 4.00 19.01 5.55
N ILE A 88 3.70 20.13 4.90
CA ILE A 88 2.36 20.49 4.44
C ILE A 88 2.24 20.54 2.92
N ALA A 89 3.34 20.76 2.20
CA ALA A 89 3.36 20.84 0.74
C ALA A 89 4.76 20.67 0.16
N GLU A 90 4.84 20.46 -1.15
CA GLU A 90 6.06 20.44 -1.95
C GLU A 90 6.03 21.60 -2.97
N THR A 91 7.14 22.29 -3.20
CA THR A 91 7.18 23.52 -4.02
C THR A 91 8.21 23.56 -5.14
N SER A 92 9.13 22.60 -5.21
CA SER A 92 10.13 22.51 -6.28
C SER A 92 9.54 22.12 -7.64
N ARG A 93 8.26 21.73 -7.69
CA ARG A 93 7.54 21.24 -8.88
C ARG A 93 8.16 19.97 -9.47
N ARG A 94 8.99 19.27 -8.71
CA ARG A 94 9.52 17.94 -9.06
C ARG A 94 8.53 16.84 -8.75
N ALA A 95 7.68 17.04 -7.74
CA ALA A 95 6.64 16.09 -7.40
C ALA A 95 5.53 16.10 -8.45
N GLY A 96 4.98 14.93 -8.73
CA GLY A 96 3.95 14.76 -9.73
C GLY A 96 2.57 15.21 -9.25
N GLY A 97 1.72 15.57 -10.21
CA GLY A 97 0.29 15.79 -10.03
C GLY A 97 -0.11 17.07 -9.30
N LYS A 98 -1.44 17.25 -9.13
CA LYS A 98 -2.04 18.54 -8.75
C LYS A 98 -2.51 18.59 -7.29
N ASN A 99 -2.53 17.46 -6.60
CA ASN A 99 -3.00 17.38 -5.23
C ASN A 99 -1.82 17.29 -4.26
N VAL A 100 -1.94 17.93 -3.10
CA VAL A 100 -0.87 18.03 -2.08
C VAL A 100 -0.48 16.66 -1.54
N CYS A 101 -1.43 15.76 -1.36
CA CYS A 101 -1.15 14.41 -0.85
C CYS A 101 -0.25 13.62 -1.79
N ARG A 102 -0.49 13.72 -3.10
CA ARG A 102 0.36 13.14 -4.12
C ARG A 102 1.75 13.77 -4.11
N GLN A 103 1.82 15.09 -3.94
CA GLN A 103 3.10 15.77 -3.88
C GLN A 103 3.94 15.32 -2.68
N LEU A 104 3.30 15.17 -1.51
CA LEU A 104 3.93 14.64 -0.30
C LEU A 104 4.32 13.16 -0.46
N TRP A 105 3.49 12.36 -1.11
CA TRP A 105 3.80 10.98 -1.45
C TRP A 105 5.06 10.86 -2.30
N ASP A 106 5.14 11.66 -3.37
CA ASP A 106 6.25 11.63 -4.32
C ASP A 106 7.57 12.15 -3.71
N SER A 107 7.48 13.04 -2.71
CA SER A 107 8.66 13.70 -2.11
C SER A 107 9.16 13.06 -0.81
N LEU A 108 8.30 12.40 -0.03
CA LEU A 108 8.69 11.79 1.26
C LEU A 108 9.14 10.33 1.11
N LEU A 109 8.59 9.59 0.14
CA LEU A 109 8.91 8.18 -0.02
C LEU A 109 10.11 7.98 -0.93
N GLN A 110 11.04 7.11 -0.52
CA GLN A 110 12.12 6.64 -1.38
C GLN A 110 11.55 5.65 -2.41
N ASN A 111 11.62 6.05 -3.69
CA ASN A 111 11.06 5.34 -4.83
C ASN A 111 9.55 5.06 -4.68
N PRO A 112 8.71 6.11 -4.70
CA PRO A 112 7.27 5.97 -4.54
C PRO A 112 6.66 5.20 -5.71
N SER A 113 5.64 4.39 -5.44
CA SER A 113 4.80 3.85 -6.52
C SER A 113 3.94 4.96 -7.11
N GLN A 114 3.47 4.75 -8.35
CA GLN A 114 2.65 5.74 -9.04
C GLN A 114 1.32 5.93 -8.30
N LEU A 115 1.05 7.18 -7.92
CA LEU A 115 -0.19 7.59 -7.27
C LEU A 115 -0.99 8.46 -8.25
N PRO A 116 -2.04 7.97 -8.93
CA PRO A 116 -2.71 8.73 -9.99
C PRO A 116 -3.55 9.89 -9.42
N ASP A 117 -3.70 10.96 -10.21
CA ASP A 117 -4.57 12.09 -9.87
C ASP A 117 -6.07 11.77 -10.05
N VAL A 118 -6.38 10.77 -10.88
CA VAL A 118 -7.72 10.26 -11.16
C VAL A 118 -7.66 8.74 -11.08
N ILE A 119 -8.56 8.10 -10.33
CA ILE A 119 -8.60 6.65 -10.21
C ILE A 119 -8.84 6.05 -11.60
N PRO A 120 -7.88 5.30 -12.19
CA PRO A 120 -8.04 4.76 -13.52
C PRO A 120 -9.08 3.63 -13.53
N ALA A 121 -9.84 3.54 -14.61
CA ALA A 121 -10.82 2.46 -14.81
C ALA A 121 -10.17 1.07 -14.93
N ASP A 122 -8.91 1.02 -15.37
CA ASP A 122 -8.05 -0.17 -15.35
C ASP A 122 -6.97 0.02 -14.27
N SER A 123 -7.04 -0.75 -13.18
CA SER A 123 -6.14 -0.64 -12.01
C SER A 123 -4.74 -1.22 -12.25
N LYS A 124 -4.35 -1.52 -13.50
CA LYS A 124 -3.04 -2.11 -13.79
C LYS A 124 -1.91 -1.17 -13.39
N GLY A 125 -1.05 -1.64 -12.48
CA GLY A 125 0.13 -0.91 -12.02
C GLY A 125 -0.15 0.17 -10.96
N VAL A 126 -1.42 0.44 -10.63
CA VAL A 126 -1.79 1.38 -9.57
C VAL A 126 -2.26 0.61 -8.35
N GLN A 127 -1.57 0.82 -7.23
CA GLN A 127 -1.93 0.19 -5.96
C GLN A 127 -2.58 1.15 -4.98
N TYR A 128 -2.26 2.44 -5.04
CA TYR A 128 -2.73 3.43 -4.08
C TYR A 128 -3.33 4.65 -4.78
N TRP A 129 -4.25 5.33 -4.11
CA TRP A 129 -4.78 6.62 -4.53
C TRP A 129 -5.02 7.52 -3.32
N ALA A 130 -4.95 8.83 -3.53
CA ALA A 130 -5.28 9.81 -2.50
C ALA A 130 -6.17 10.92 -3.08
N PRO A 131 -7.31 11.24 -2.44
CA PRO A 131 -8.06 12.44 -2.76
C PRO A 131 -7.28 13.69 -2.34
N LYS A 132 -7.84 14.87 -2.67
CA LYS A 132 -7.37 16.12 -2.07
C LYS A 132 -7.46 16.05 -0.55
N PRO A 133 -6.54 16.72 0.18
CA PRO A 133 -6.56 16.70 1.64
C PRO A 133 -7.89 17.27 2.17
N SER A 134 -8.36 16.68 3.27
CA SER A 134 -9.54 17.12 4.00
C SER A 134 -9.12 17.41 5.44
N ASN A 135 -9.40 18.62 5.94
CA ASN A 135 -9.00 19.05 7.29
C ASN A 135 -7.50 18.84 7.61
N ASP A 136 -6.62 19.12 6.64
CA ASP A 136 -5.16 18.91 6.72
C ASP A 136 -4.76 17.44 6.94
N ILE A 137 -5.62 16.51 6.49
CA ILE A 137 -5.36 15.07 6.51
C ILE A 137 -5.22 14.57 5.08
N CYS A 138 -4.11 13.87 4.81
CA CYS A 138 -3.93 13.09 3.59
C CYS A 138 -4.23 11.62 3.87
N ARG A 139 -5.27 11.10 3.23
CA ARG A 139 -5.63 9.68 3.29
C ARG A 139 -5.13 8.97 2.02
N TYR A 140 -4.29 7.95 2.22
CA TYR A 140 -3.78 7.09 1.14
C TYR A 140 -4.49 5.75 1.19
N ASN A 141 -5.33 5.49 0.19
CA ASN A 141 -6.18 4.32 0.12
C ASN A 141 -5.54 3.26 -0.79
N LEU A 142 -5.54 2.02 -0.34
CA LEU A 142 -5.19 0.86 -1.15
C LEU A 142 -6.35 0.54 -2.10
N ILE A 143 -6.07 0.44 -3.40
CA ILE A 143 -7.05 0.00 -4.39
C ILE A 143 -7.25 -1.51 -4.23
N THR A 144 -8.44 -1.88 -3.79
CA THR A 144 -8.88 -3.27 -3.68
C THR A 144 -10.19 -3.45 -4.41
N ARG A 145 -10.42 -4.67 -4.93
CA ARG A 145 -11.72 -5.08 -5.50
C ARG A 145 -12.73 -5.47 -4.42
N ASP A 146 -12.26 -5.66 -3.20
CA ASP A 146 -13.09 -5.97 -2.03
C ASP A 146 -13.77 -4.69 -1.52
N SER A 147 -14.91 -4.81 -0.83
CA SER A 147 -15.63 -3.67 -0.24
C SER A 147 -14.96 -3.10 1.01
N ARG A 148 -13.87 -3.73 1.47
CA ARG A 148 -13.10 -3.30 2.65
C ARG A 148 -12.09 -2.23 2.27
N GLU A 149 -12.06 -1.14 3.02
CA GLU A 149 -11.11 -0.05 2.80
C GLU A 149 -9.85 -0.26 3.66
N PHE A 150 -8.70 -0.37 3.01
CA PHE A 150 -7.40 -0.33 3.70
C PHE A 150 -6.74 1.01 3.40
N TYR A 151 -6.41 1.78 4.42
CA TYR A 151 -5.80 3.09 4.23
C TYR A 151 -4.90 3.49 5.39
N PHE A 152 -4.06 4.49 5.15
CA PHE A 152 -3.40 5.21 6.22
C PHE A 152 -3.56 6.72 6.02
N GLU A 153 -3.52 7.44 7.13
CA GLU A 153 -3.72 8.87 7.21
C GLU A 153 -2.46 9.55 7.71
N TYR A 154 -2.12 10.66 7.07
CA TYR A 154 -1.11 11.59 7.52
C TYR A 154 -1.76 12.88 7.98
N PHE A 155 -1.54 13.25 9.24
CA PHE A 155 -2.03 14.47 9.87
C PHE A 155 -0.96 15.56 9.74
N MET A 156 -1.16 16.51 8.84
CA MET A 156 -0.16 17.55 8.60
C MET A 156 0.00 18.51 9.78
N ARG A 157 -0.97 18.56 10.70
CA ARG A 157 -0.93 19.43 11.88
C ARG A 157 0.14 19.02 12.88
N ASN A 158 0.29 17.73 13.13
CA ASN A 158 1.14 17.20 14.19
C ASN A 158 2.13 16.13 13.72
N GLY A 159 2.22 15.88 12.41
CA GLY A 159 3.15 14.90 11.86
C GLY A 159 2.72 13.44 12.05
N GLN A 160 1.57 13.19 12.66
CA GLN A 160 1.16 11.84 13.01
C GLN A 160 0.76 11.05 11.76
N VAL A 161 1.16 9.78 11.72
CA VAL A 161 0.71 8.81 10.71
C VAL A 161 -0.08 7.72 11.42
N ARG A 162 -1.29 7.43 10.94
CA ARG A 162 -2.16 6.39 11.49
C ARG A 162 -2.61 5.46 10.37
N SER A 163 -2.27 4.18 10.45
CA SER A 163 -2.91 3.17 9.60
C SER A 163 -4.25 2.79 10.21
N VAL A 164 -5.33 2.85 9.43
CA VAL A 164 -6.60 2.24 9.79
C VAL A 164 -6.74 1.00 8.95
N THR A 165 -6.56 -0.13 9.61
CA THR A 165 -6.84 -1.45 9.08
C THR A 165 -8.00 -1.96 9.89
N ASP A 166 -9.18 -2.07 9.29
CA ASP A 166 -10.37 -2.59 9.98
C ASP A 166 -10.05 -3.99 10.54
N TYR A 167 -9.67 -4.04 11.81
CA TYR A 167 -9.83 -5.21 12.65
C TYR A 167 -11.28 -5.13 13.13
N LEU A 168 -12.21 -5.54 12.27
CA LEU A 168 -13.53 -5.93 12.75
C LEU A 168 -13.32 -7.18 13.62
N GLU A 169 -13.20 -6.96 14.93
CA GLU A 169 -13.77 -7.89 15.91
C GLU A 169 -15.27 -7.58 16.04
#